data_AF-A0A851DM90-F1
#
_entry.id   AF-A0A851DM90-F1
#
_cell.length_a   1.000
_cell.length_b   1.000
_cell.length_c   1.000
_cell.angle_alpha   90.00
_cell.angle_beta   90.00
_cell.angle_gamma   90.00
#
_symmetry.space_group_name_H-M   'P 1'
#
loop_
_entity.id
_entity.type
_entity.pdbx_description
1 polymer ?
#
loop_
_entity_poly.entity_id
_entity_poly.type
_entity_poly.pdbx_seq_one_letter_code
_entity_poly.pdbx_strand_id
1 'polypeptide(L)'
;AGVIRYAALFLTLLGTWFIVQTYFDQSWKTISLRSWLGEALLPQLMCRNQKSCPQNYFAFKIISGAANVVGPFICFNDEIHSSVNSLCSALNFTFSGTSGQLLKAGTFDMYSGDVNKLDTFLREIKHGTIVLTASYDDPATKMNDKIRAHFVELGSSHVSKLGFRDNWVFLGAKGLKSKSPFEEHIKNDKNTNKYDGWPELLEMEGCAPRKMD
;
A
#
# COMPACT_ATOMS: atom_id res chain seq x y z
N ALA A 1 -20.13 -76.39 15.21
CA ALA A 1 -20.49 -75.66 13.97
C ALA A 1 -20.91 -74.19 14.22
N GLY A 2 -21.72 -73.89 15.24
CA GLY A 2 -22.19 -72.52 15.51
C GLY A 2 -21.09 -71.52 15.90
N VAL A 3 -20.19 -71.88 16.83
CA VAL A 3 -19.11 -70.99 17.32
C VAL A 3 -18.19 -70.51 16.20
N ILE A 4 -17.86 -71.38 15.25
CA ILE A 4 -17.01 -71.03 14.09
C ILE A 4 -17.73 -70.03 13.17
N ARG A 5 -19.04 -70.16 13.00
CA ARG A 5 -19.84 -69.21 12.19
C ARG A 5 -19.92 -67.84 12.85
N TYR A 6 -20.10 -67.79 14.18
CA TYR A 6 -20.09 -66.53 14.91
C TYR A 6 -18.71 -65.85 14.91
N ALA A 7 -17.63 -66.62 15.05
CA ALA A 7 -16.27 -66.10 14.96
C ALA A 7 -15.97 -65.53 13.56
N ALA A 8 -16.40 -66.21 12.50
CA ALA A 8 -16.24 -65.72 11.13
C ALA A 8 -17.03 -64.42 10.89
N LEU A 9 -18.28 -64.33 11.37
CA LEU A 9 -19.09 -63.10 11.27
C LEU A 9 -18.48 -61.93 12.07
N PHE A 10 -17.88 -62.22 13.22
CA PHE A 10 -17.24 -61.18 14.03
C PHE A 10 -15.98 -60.64 13.34
N LEU A 11 -15.18 -61.51 12.74
CA LEU A 11 -13.97 -61.11 12.00
C LEU A 11 -14.30 -60.31 10.73
N THR A 12 -15.38 -60.64 10.03
CA THR A 12 -15.82 -59.84 8.86
C THR A 12 -16.37 -58.48 9.27
N LEU A 13 -17.09 -58.39 10.38
CA LEU A 13 -17.53 -57.12 10.96
C LEU A 13 -16.36 -56.24 11.39
N LEU A 14 -15.35 -56.82 12.06
CA LEU A 14 -14.14 -56.08 12.44
C LEU A 14 -13.33 -55.62 11.22
N GLY A 15 -13.19 -56.48 10.22
CA GLY A 15 -12.48 -56.13 8.98
C GLY A 15 -13.18 -55.02 8.20
N THR A 16 -14.50 -55.10 8.05
CA THR A 16 -15.29 -54.04 7.39
C THR A 16 -15.27 -52.74 8.18
N TRP A 17 -15.37 -52.79 9.52
CA TRP A 17 -15.22 -51.62 10.37
C TRP A 17 -13.84 -50.97 10.23
N PHE A 18 -12.77 -51.75 10.24
CA PHE A 18 -11.40 -51.23 10.08
C PHE A 18 -11.18 -50.60 8.70
N ILE A 19 -11.74 -51.19 7.64
CA ILE A 19 -11.68 -50.63 6.28
C ILE A 19 -12.49 -49.33 6.20
N VAL A 20 -13.70 -49.29 6.78
CA VAL A 20 -14.53 -48.07 6.82
C VAL A 20 -13.82 -46.97 7.60
N GLN A 21 -13.21 -47.30 8.74
CA GLN A 21 -12.49 -46.34 9.58
C GLN A 21 -11.25 -45.79 8.86
N THR A 22 -10.45 -46.64 8.20
CA THR A 22 -9.27 -46.18 7.43
C THR A 22 -9.65 -45.39 6.18
N TYR A 23 -10.74 -45.76 5.48
CA TYR A 23 -11.24 -45.03 4.32
C TYR A 23 -11.85 -43.67 4.70
N PHE A 24 -12.61 -43.59 5.79
CA PHE A 24 -13.15 -42.32 6.30
C PHE A 24 -12.05 -41.39 6.83
N ASP A 25 -11.00 -41.90 7.49
CA ASP A 25 -9.87 -41.09 7.96
C ASP A 25 -9.05 -40.49 6.80
N GLN A 26 -8.92 -41.21 5.67
CA GLN A 26 -8.32 -40.69 4.44
C GLN A 26 -9.25 -39.71 3.71
N SER A 27 -10.54 -40.02 3.62
CA SER A 27 -11.52 -39.21 2.86
C SER A 27 -11.78 -37.83 3.48
N TRP A 28 -11.63 -37.66 4.79
CA TRP A 28 -11.87 -36.37 5.46
C TRP A 28 -10.65 -35.44 5.48
N LYS A 29 -9.46 -35.90 5.08
CA LYS A 29 -8.24 -35.09 5.11
C LYS A 29 -7.93 -34.33 3.81
N THR A 30 -8.68 -34.50 2.71
CA THR A 30 -8.31 -33.83 1.44
C THR A 30 -9.43 -33.34 0.53
N ILE A 31 -10.72 -33.42 0.89
CA ILE A 31 -11.75 -32.68 0.13
C ILE A 31 -11.94 -31.31 0.77
N SER A 32 -10.93 -30.47 0.56
CA SER A 32 -11.07 -29.04 0.72
C SER A 32 -11.99 -28.54 -0.39
N LEU A 33 -13.16 -27.99 -0.02
CA LEU A 33 -14.09 -27.28 -0.92
C LEU A 33 -13.40 -26.18 -1.77
N ARG A 34 -12.16 -25.81 -1.41
CA ARG A 34 -11.25 -24.91 -2.14
C ARG A 34 -10.73 -25.48 -3.48
N SER A 35 -10.82 -26.79 -3.73
CA SER A 35 -10.35 -27.38 -5.00
C SER A 35 -11.41 -27.42 -6.10
N TRP A 36 -12.70 -27.30 -5.75
CA TRP A 36 -13.83 -27.32 -6.69
C TRP A 36 -14.34 -25.93 -7.04
N LEU A 37 -14.26 -25.00 -6.08
CA LEU A 37 -14.21 -23.58 -6.41
C LEU A 37 -12.83 -23.32 -6.98
N GLY A 38 -12.66 -23.57 -8.28
CA GLY A 38 -11.56 -22.98 -9.03
C GLY A 38 -11.44 -21.55 -8.57
N GLU A 39 -10.28 -21.21 -8.02
CA GLU A 39 -9.90 -19.85 -7.68
C GLU A 39 -9.99 -19.11 -9.01
N ALA A 40 -11.19 -18.59 -9.32
CA ALA A 40 -11.35 -17.51 -10.25
C ALA A 40 -10.51 -16.44 -9.59
N LEU A 41 -9.24 -16.39 -9.98
CA LEU A 41 -8.33 -15.29 -9.74
C LEU A 41 -9.17 -14.08 -10.08
N LEU A 42 -9.74 -13.44 -9.06
CA LEU A 42 -10.20 -12.08 -9.18
C LEU A 42 -9.04 -11.40 -9.88
N PRO A 43 -9.23 -10.84 -11.09
CA PRO A 43 -8.13 -10.27 -11.85
C PRO A 43 -7.36 -9.40 -10.88
N GLN A 44 -6.08 -9.68 -10.65
CA GLN A 44 -5.31 -8.94 -9.65
C GLN A 44 -5.44 -7.47 -10.03
N LEU A 45 -6.23 -6.72 -9.25
CA LEU A 45 -6.55 -5.35 -9.56
C LEU A 45 -5.26 -4.54 -9.51
N MET A 46 -5.11 -3.59 -10.42
CA MET A 46 -3.90 -2.78 -10.48
C MET A 46 -3.65 -2.11 -9.13
N CYS A 47 -2.41 -2.13 -8.65
CA CYS A 47 -1.99 -1.68 -7.31
C CYS A 47 -2.71 -2.36 -6.14
N ARG A 48 -3.38 -3.50 -6.39
CA ARG A 48 -4.23 -4.21 -5.42
C ARG A 48 -5.32 -3.31 -4.83
N ASN A 49 -5.83 -2.38 -5.64
CA ASN A 49 -6.95 -1.54 -5.26
C ASN A 49 -8.22 -2.38 -5.06
N GLN A 50 -9.16 -1.91 -4.26
CA GLN A 50 -10.45 -2.61 -4.04
C GLN A 50 -11.33 -2.62 -5.30
N LYS A 51 -11.16 -1.63 -6.18
CA LYS A 51 -11.93 -1.46 -7.42
C LYS A 51 -11.01 -1.18 -8.60
N SER A 52 -11.42 -1.62 -9.78
CA SER A 52 -10.70 -1.31 -11.03
C SER A 52 -10.92 0.14 -11.46
N CYS A 53 -9.94 0.73 -12.14
CA CYS A 53 -10.03 2.09 -12.66
C CYS A 53 -10.70 2.14 -14.04
N PRO A 54 -11.46 3.21 -14.35
CA PRO A 54 -11.98 3.43 -15.68
C PRO A 54 -10.87 3.61 -16.73
N GLN A 55 -11.24 3.51 -18.01
CA GLN A 55 -10.33 3.87 -19.10
C GLN A 55 -9.84 5.32 -18.96
N ASN A 56 -8.59 5.57 -19.34
CA ASN A 56 -7.91 6.87 -19.22
C ASN A 56 -7.62 7.36 -17.79
N TYR A 57 -7.60 6.45 -16.82
CA TYR A 57 -7.07 6.70 -15.48
C TYR A 57 -5.86 5.79 -15.20
N PHE A 58 -5.03 6.22 -14.27
CA PHE A 58 -3.98 5.41 -13.65
C PHE A 58 -4.45 4.97 -12.27
N ALA A 59 -4.34 3.68 -11.98
CA ALA A 59 -4.51 3.18 -10.61
C ALA A 59 -3.32 3.62 -9.76
N PHE A 60 -3.59 4.02 -8.52
CA PHE A 60 -2.54 4.29 -7.55
C PHE A 60 -2.92 3.78 -6.17
N LYS A 61 -1.90 3.51 -5.36
CA LYS A 61 -2.00 3.22 -3.93
C LYS A 61 -0.80 3.80 -3.20
N ILE A 62 -1.03 4.60 -2.17
CA ILE A 62 0.00 5.24 -1.34
C ILE A 62 -0.26 4.85 0.10
N ILE A 63 0.76 4.35 0.77
CA ILE A 63 0.74 3.99 2.18
C ILE A 63 1.91 4.71 2.85
N SER A 64 1.63 5.48 3.90
CA SER A 64 2.69 6.08 4.73
C SER A 64 3.42 5.01 5.53
N GLY A 65 4.56 5.37 6.11
CA GLY A 65 5.21 4.50 7.09
C GLY A 65 4.39 4.35 8.38
N ALA A 66 4.66 3.26 9.10
CA ALA A 66 4.16 3.05 10.45
C ALA A 66 5.29 3.31 11.46
N ALA A 67 5.16 4.41 12.18
CA ALA A 67 6.21 4.96 13.04
C ALA A 67 7.57 5.00 12.31
N ASN A 68 8.59 4.37 12.88
CA ASN A 68 9.94 4.22 12.33
C ASN A 68 10.32 2.75 12.08
N VAL A 69 9.33 1.86 11.99
CA VAL A 69 9.53 0.40 11.89
C VAL A 69 9.10 -0.20 10.56
N VAL A 70 8.06 0.35 9.92
CA VAL A 70 7.59 -0.09 8.61
C VAL A 70 7.67 1.10 7.67
N GLY A 71 8.47 0.95 6.61
CA GLY A 71 8.62 1.98 5.59
C GLY A 71 7.37 2.13 4.70
N PRO A 72 7.27 3.27 4.00
CA PRO A 72 6.13 3.56 3.13
C PRO A 72 6.13 2.73 1.85
N PHE A 73 4.95 2.68 1.21
CA PHE A 73 4.69 1.94 -0.01
C PHE A 73 3.95 2.83 -1.01
N ILE A 74 4.41 2.84 -2.26
CA ILE A 74 3.77 3.55 -3.37
C ILE A 74 3.62 2.56 -4.52
N CYS A 75 2.42 2.50 -5.09
CA CYS A 75 2.16 1.86 -6.37
C CYS A 75 1.50 2.85 -7.31
N PHE A 76 1.97 2.88 -8.55
CA PHE A 76 1.37 3.67 -9.61
C PHE A 76 1.35 2.88 -10.92
N ASN A 77 0.16 2.62 -11.44
CA ASN A 77 -0.05 1.86 -12.69
C ASN A 77 0.70 0.51 -12.71
N ASP A 78 0.62 -0.24 -11.59
CA ASP A 78 1.33 -1.51 -11.30
C ASP A 78 2.85 -1.43 -11.16
N GLU A 79 3.44 -0.24 -11.23
CA GLU A 79 4.81 -0.03 -10.83
C GLU A 79 4.86 0.15 -9.30
N ILE A 80 5.40 -0.86 -8.62
CA ILE A 80 5.49 -0.89 -7.16
C ILE A 80 6.86 -0.38 -6.72
N HIS A 81 6.85 0.56 -5.79
CA HIS A 81 8.02 1.05 -5.10
C HIS A 81 7.80 1.03 -3.60
N SER A 82 8.68 0.34 -2.90
CA SER A 82 8.73 0.33 -1.43
C SER A 82 10.13 0.67 -0.99
N SER A 83 10.25 1.33 0.16
CA SER A 83 11.56 1.56 0.78
C SER A 83 11.61 0.82 2.11
N VAL A 84 12.36 -0.28 2.13
CA VAL A 84 12.52 -1.12 3.32
C VAL A 84 13.63 -0.59 4.24
N ASN A 85 14.58 0.18 3.68
CA ASN A 85 15.86 0.50 4.33
C ASN A 85 16.08 2.00 4.61
N SER A 86 15.04 2.83 4.51
CA SER A 86 15.21 4.27 4.70
C SER A 86 15.08 4.66 6.17
N LEU A 87 16.20 4.97 6.81
CA LEU A 87 16.19 5.67 8.10
C LEU A 87 15.41 6.99 7.92
N CYS A 88 14.36 7.21 8.72
CA CYS A 88 13.59 8.46 8.88
C CYS A 88 13.48 9.33 7.60
N SER A 89 12.62 9.02 6.62
CA SER A 89 12.61 9.75 5.34
C SER A 89 11.28 9.81 4.60
N ALA A 90 10.95 10.97 4.01
CA ALA A 90 9.85 11.05 3.05
C ALA A 90 10.23 10.41 1.69
N LEU A 91 9.34 9.58 1.14
CA LEU A 91 9.46 9.06 -0.22
C LEU A 91 8.70 9.95 -1.20
N ASN A 92 9.35 10.31 -2.31
CA ASN A 92 8.73 11.07 -3.39
C ASN A 92 9.07 10.43 -4.75
N PHE A 93 8.04 10.22 -5.57
CA PHE A 93 8.15 9.66 -6.90
C PHE A 93 7.49 10.59 -7.91
N THR A 94 8.08 10.69 -9.09
CA THR A 94 7.56 11.49 -10.19
C THR A 94 7.30 10.59 -11.39
N PHE A 95 6.13 10.73 -11.98
CA PHE A 95 5.67 9.94 -13.12
C PHE A 95 5.22 10.85 -14.25
N SER A 96 5.37 10.39 -15.48
CA SER A 96 4.82 11.05 -16.66
C SER A 96 3.30 11.05 -16.59
N GLY A 97 2.65 12.22 -16.60
CA GLY A 97 1.20 12.31 -16.62
C GLY A 97 0.55 11.72 -17.87
N THR A 98 1.29 11.66 -18.98
CA THR A 98 0.76 11.12 -20.25
C THR A 98 0.92 9.60 -20.34
N SER A 99 2.11 9.08 -20.03
CA SER A 99 2.43 7.66 -20.22
C SER A 99 2.31 6.82 -18.95
N GLY A 100 2.33 7.46 -17.78
CA GLY A 100 2.33 6.79 -16.48
C GLY A 100 3.68 6.18 -16.09
N GLN A 101 4.73 6.41 -16.87
CA GLN A 101 6.07 5.86 -16.62
C GLN A 101 6.79 6.63 -15.51
N LEU A 102 7.52 5.91 -14.65
CA LEU A 102 8.42 6.52 -13.68
C LEU A 102 9.48 7.40 -14.36
N LEU A 103 9.62 8.64 -13.87
CA LEU A 103 10.64 9.59 -14.32
C LEU A 103 11.79 9.69 -13.31
N LYS A 104 11.46 9.81 -12.02
CA LYS A 104 12.45 9.97 -10.95
C LYS A 104 11.87 9.53 -9.62
N ALA A 105 12.69 8.88 -8.82
CA ALA A 105 12.40 8.50 -7.43
C ALA A 105 13.42 9.14 -6.49
N GLY A 106 12.98 9.53 -5.30
CA GLY A 106 13.83 10.15 -4.29
C GLY A 106 13.35 9.84 -2.88
N THR A 107 14.31 9.61 -2.00
CA THR A 107 14.10 9.48 -0.55
C THR A 107 14.81 10.64 0.13
N PHE A 108 14.09 11.38 0.99
CA PHE A 108 14.60 12.60 1.60
C PHE A 108 14.38 12.59 3.10
N ASP A 109 15.48 12.52 3.87
CA ASP A 109 15.45 12.63 5.33
C ASP A 109 15.11 14.07 5.74
N MET A 110 13.91 14.26 6.27
CA MET A 110 13.40 15.56 6.75
C MET A 110 13.60 15.77 8.26
N TYR A 111 14.30 14.87 8.95
CA TYR A 111 14.66 14.99 10.35
C TYR A 111 16.10 15.49 10.52
N SER A 112 17.06 14.76 9.94
CA SER A 112 18.51 15.04 10.07
C SER A 112 19.21 15.38 8.75
N GLY A 113 18.54 15.15 7.62
CA GLY A 113 19.09 15.29 6.29
C GLY A 113 19.20 16.73 5.77
N ASP A 114 19.80 16.84 4.58
CA ASP A 114 19.91 18.08 3.83
C ASP A 114 18.65 18.34 2.99
N VAL A 115 17.87 19.33 3.39
CA VAL A 115 16.63 19.76 2.72
C VAL A 115 16.85 20.22 1.27
N ASN A 116 18.05 20.66 0.91
CA ASN A 116 18.35 21.14 -0.44
C ASN A 116 18.27 20.03 -1.50
N LYS A 117 18.42 18.75 -1.09
CA LYS A 117 18.23 17.61 -1.98
C LYS A 117 16.77 17.52 -2.45
N LEU A 118 15.82 17.72 -1.53
CA LEU A 118 14.40 17.76 -1.87
C LEU A 118 14.06 19.00 -2.70
N ASP A 119 14.63 20.17 -2.36
CA ASP A 119 14.45 21.41 -3.15
C ASP A 119 14.87 21.20 -4.61
N THR A 120 16.04 20.62 -4.82
CA THR A 120 16.58 20.34 -6.15
C THR A 120 15.67 19.38 -6.91
N PHE A 121 15.23 18.30 -6.25
CA PHE A 121 14.28 17.35 -6.83
C PHE A 121 12.98 18.02 -7.28
N LEU A 122 12.36 18.85 -6.42
CA LEU A 122 11.09 19.51 -6.71
C LEU A 122 11.19 20.55 -7.84
N ARG A 123 12.33 21.25 -7.95
CA ARG A 123 12.57 22.25 -9.00
C ARG A 123 12.73 21.65 -10.38
N GLU A 124 13.16 20.40 -10.49
CA GLU A 124 13.31 19.70 -11.77
C GLU A 124 11.99 19.17 -12.35
N ILE A 125 10.91 19.20 -11.55
CA ILE A 125 9.59 18.70 -11.95
C ILE A 125 9.01 19.59 -13.04
N LYS A 126 8.76 18.99 -14.20
CA LYS A 126 8.21 19.66 -15.38
C LYS A 126 6.68 19.65 -15.34
N HIS A 127 6.07 20.58 -16.07
CA HIS A 127 4.62 20.63 -16.24
C HIS A 127 4.07 19.30 -16.77
N GLY A 128 2.94 18.85 -16.25
CA GLY A 128 2.33 17.56 -16.62
C GLY A 128 2.95 16.33 -15.94
N THR A 129 3.91 16.51 -15.03
CA THR A 129 4.43 15.42 -14.19
C THR A 129 3.54 15.22 -12.97
N ILE A 130 3.15 13.96 -12.73
CA ILE A 130 2.45 13.51 -11.52
C ILE A 130 3.48 13.25 -10.42
N VAL A 131 3.17 13.62 -9.19
CA VAL A 131 4.04 13.48 -8.02
C VAL A 131 3.30 12.70 -6.95
N LEU A 132 3.88 11.60 -6.48
CA LEU A 132 3.37 10.80 -5.36
C LEU A 132 4.33 10.93 -4.19
N THR A 133 3.80 11.22 -3.01
CA THR A 133 4.56 11.42 -1.78
C THR A 133 3.97 10.58 -0.66
N ALA A 134 4.85 9.92 0.11
CA ALA A 134 4.50 9.17 1.31
C ALA A 134 5.49 9.51 2.43
N SER A 135 4.99 9.91 3.60
CA SER A 135 5.81 10.18 4.78
C SER A 135 6.34 8.89 5.42
N TYR A 136 7.48 8.98 6.10
CA TYR A 136 7.99 7.96 7.01
C TYR A 136 8.69 8.61 8.20
N ASP A 137 8.36 8.18 9.40
CA ASP A 137 8.80 8.75 10.68
C ASP A 137 8.45 10.24 10.84
N ASP A 138 9.19 11.13 10.18
CA ASP A 138 9.02 12.58 10.28
C ASP A 138 9.19 13.29 8.92
N PRO A 139 8.12 13.88 8.35
CA PRO A 139 8.20 14.62 7.09
C PRO A 139 8.50 16.12 7.26
N ALA A 140 8.56 16.66 8.48
CA ALA A 140 8.36 18.10 8.68
C ALA A 140 9.51 18.88 9.33
N THR A 141 10.37 18.27 10.15
CA THR A 141 11.35 19.02 10.99
C THR A 141 12.25 19.96 10.19
N LYS A 142 12.73 19.54 9.02
CA LYS A 142 13.57 20.34 8.12
C LYS A 142 12.79 21.08 7.02
N MET A 143 11.47 20.91 6.96
CA MET A 143 10.65 21.45 5.90
C MET A 143 10.45 22.96 6.07
N ASN A 144 10.98 23.74 5.12
CA ASN A 144 10.90 25.21 5.11
C ASN A 144 9.83 25.74 4.15
N ASP A 145 9.57 27.05 4.21
CA ASP A 145 8.52 27.71 3.41
C ASP A 145 8.71 27.53 1.91
N LYS A 146 9.96 27.46 1.43
CA LYS A 146 10.27 27.25 0.01
C LYS A 146 9.82 25.86 -0.46
N ILE A 147 10.16 24.81 0.30
CA ILE A 147 9.72 23.45 0.02
C ILE A 147 8.20 23.34 0.10
N ARG A 148 7.59 23.93 1.14
CA ARG A 148 6.13 23.93 1.29
C ARG A 148 5.46 24.61 0.11
N ALA A 149 6.01 25.72 -0.39
CA ALA A 149 5.51 26.41 -1.57
C ALA A 149 5.55 25.54 -2.82
N HIS A 150 6.61 24.73 -3.02
CA HIS A 150 6.67 23.77 -4.12
C HIS A 150 5.53 22.74 -4.07
N PHE A 151 5.24 22.17 -2.91
CA PHE A 151 4.12 21.22 -2.76
C PHE A 151 2.75 21.90 -2.87
N VAL A 152 2.61 23.15 -2.41
CA VAL A 152 1.40 23.95 -2.62
C VAL A 152 1.13 24.15 -4.11
N GLU A 153 2.18 24.43 -4.90
CA GLU A 153 2.11 24.55 -6.36
C GLU A 153 1.78 23.22 -7.05
N LEU A 154 2.20 22.09 -6.47
CA LEU A 154 1.81 20.74 -6.90
C LEU A 154 0.37 20.38 -6.52
N GLY A 155 -0.33 21.22 -5.76
CA GLY A 155 -1.74 21.05 -5.40
C GLY A 155 -2.00 20.67 -3.94
N SER A 156 -0.99 20.62 -3.07
CA SER A 156 -1.21 20.28 -1.65
C SER A 156 -1.96 21.37 -0.87
N SER A 157 -2.87 20.92 -0.01
CA SER A 157 -3.62 21.70 0.98
C SER A 157 -3.01 21.55 2.38
N HIS A 158 -2.46 20.38 2.72
CA HIS A 158 -1.98 20.07 4.06
C HIS A 158 -0.50 20.41 4.30
N VAL A 159 0.34 20.48 3.25
CA VAL A 159 1.80 20.67 3.41
C VAL A 159 2.18 21.91 4.20
N SER A 160 1.36 22.97 4.18
CA SER A 160 1.60 24.19 4.97
C SER A 160 1.50 23.97 6.49
N LYS A 161 0.78 22.93 6.93
CA LYS A 161 0.47 22.63 8.33
C LYS A 161 1.20 21.39 8.86
N LEU A 162 1.93 20.66 8.01
CA LEU A 162 2.66 19.46 8.43
C LEU A 162 3.63 19.78 9.56
N GLY A 163 3.46 19.05 10.66
CA GLY A 163 4.28 19.09 11.86
C GLY A 163 5.06 17.79 12.07
N PHE A 164 5.85 17.81 13.15
CA PHE A 164 6.75 16.72 13.53
C PHE A 164 6.00 15.38 13.66
N ARG A 165 6.42 14.40 12.86
CA ARG A 165 5.85 13.04 12.78
C ARG A 165 4.38 12.94 12.38
N ASP A 166 3.84 13.98 11.76
CA ASP A 166 2.57 13.83 11.07
C ASP A 166 2.69 12.77 9.98
N ASN A 167 1.66 11.94 9.80
CA ASN A 167 1.57 11.08 8.64
C ASN A 167 0.87 11.82 7.51
N TRP A 168 1.40 11.69 6.31
CA TRP A 168 0.96 12.40 5.12
C TRP A 168 1.19 11.57 3.87
N VAL A 169 0.13 11.45 3.07
CA VAL A 169 0.18 10.86 1.72
C VAL A 169 -0.44 11.85 0.75
N PHE A 170 0.19 11.99 -0.42
CA PHE A 170 -0.20 13.00 -1.38
C PHE A 170 0.05 12.53 -2.81
N LEU A 171 -0.91 12.78 -3.68
CA LEU A 171 -0.73 12.70 -5.12
C LEU A 171 -1.09 14.07 -5.70
N GLY A 172 -0.13 14.73 -6.33
CA GLY A 172 -0.31 16.01 -7.01
C GLY A 172 0.24 15.98 -8.43
N ALA A 173 0.25 17.14 -9.07
CA ALA A 173 0.92 17.32 -10.35
C ALA A 173 1.33 18.76 -10.60
N LYS A 174 2.38 18.93 -11.39
CA LYS A 174 2.85 20.24 -11.79
C LYS A 174 1.95 20.81 -12.88
N GLY A 175 1.37 21.99 -12.62
CA GLY A 175 0.44 22.65 -13.53
C GLY A 175 -1.03 22.55 -13.13
N LEU A 176 -1.34 21.95 -11.97
CA LEU A 176 -2.70 21.92 -11.46
C LEU A 176 -3.22 23.34 -11.18
N LYS A 177 -4.42 23.62 -11.68
CA LYS A 177 -5.15 24.89 -11.42
C LYS A 177 -5.90 24.90 -10.10
N SER A 178 -6.04 23.74 -9.46
CA SER A 178 -6.79 23.55 -8.22
C SER A 178 -6.04 22.64 -7.26
N LYS A 179 -6.54 22.52 -6.03
CA LYS A 179 -5.99 21.59 -5.04
C LYS A 179 -6.23 20.15 -5.48
N SER A 180 -5.28 19.28 -5.18
CA SER A 180 -5.45 17.86 -5.45
C SER A 180 -6.56 17.29 -4.56
N PRO A 181 -7.47 16.46 -5.09
CA PRO A 181 -8.41 15.70 -4.27
C PRO A 181 -7.74 14.47 -3.60
N PHE A 182 -6.48 14.18 -3.92
CA PHE A 182 -5.75 13.01 -3.45
C PHE A 182 -4.70 13.41 -2.42
N GLU A 183 -5.15 13.71 -1.21
CA GLU A 183 -4.29 14.07 -0.09
C GLU A 183 -4.93 13.66 1.23
N GLU A 184 -4.18 12.97 2.07
CA GLU A 184 -4.62 12.61 3.43
C GLU A 184 -3.52 12.96 4.44
N HIS A 185 -3.94 13.35 5.65
CA HIS A 185 -3.06 13.81 6.71
C HIS A 185 -3.60 13.39 8.08
N ILE A 186 -2.73 12.84 8.93
CA ILE A 186 -3.01 12.59 10.34
C ILE A 186 -1.94 13.31 11.16
N LYS A 187 -2.40 14.21 12.02
CA LYS A 187 -1.54 14.94 12.94
C LYS A 187 -1.00 14.00 14.03
N ASN A 188 0.27 14.17 14.38
CA ASN A 188 0.85 13.60 15.58
C ASN A 188 0.23 14.27 16.83
N ASP A 189 -0.53 13.51 17.59
CA ASP A 189 -1.17 13.96 18.84
C ASP A 189 -1.11 12.85 19.90
N LYS A 190 -0.53 13.17 21.05
CA LYS A 190 -0.33 12.21 22.15
C LYS A 190 -1.62 11.53 22.61
N ASN A 191 -2.78 12.18 22.45
CA ASN A 191 -4.05 11.64 22.91
C ASN A 191 -4.73 10.71 21.89
N THR A 192 -4.38 10.81 20.61
CA THR A 192 -5.03 10.05 19.52
C THR A 192 -4.07 9.13 18.76
N ASN A 193 -2.77 9.21 19.05
CA ASN A 193 -1.77 8.39 18.39
C ASN A 193 -2.01 6.89 18.63
N LYS A 194 -1.87 6.10 17.57
CA LYS A 194 -1.93 4.64 17.63
C LYS A 194 -0.64 4.02 18.14
N TYR A 195 0.50 4.64 17.86
CA TYR A 195 1.82 4.20 18.32
C TYR A 195 2.38 5.19 19.34
N ASP A 196 3.38 4.78 20.10
CA ASP A 196 3.99 5.65 21.13
C ASP A 196 4.77 6.82 20.49
N GLY A 197 4.07 7.95 20.28
CA GLY A 197 4.63 9.15 19.67
C GLY A 197 4.54 9.23 18.15
N TRP A 198 3.73 8.38 17.51
CA TRP A 198 3.38 8.46 16.08
C TRP A 198 1.90 8.15 15.81
N PRO A 199 1.27 8.81 14.84
CA PRO A 199 -0.09 8.50 14.40
C PRO A 199 -0.18 7.16 13.68
N GLU A 200 -1.41 6.68 13.42
CA GLU A 200 -1.65 5.51 12.58
C GLU A 200 -1.14 5.73 11.14
N LEU A 201 -0.79 4.64 10.45
CA LEU A 201 -0.46 4.68 9.03
C LEU A 201 -1.64 5.19 8.20
N LEU A 202 -1.34 5.94 7.15
CA LEU A 202 -2.31 6.37 6.16
C LEU A 202 -2.27 5.45 4.95
N GLU A 203 -3.43 5.12 4.41
CA GLU A 203 -3.59 4.43 3.14
C GLU A 203 -4.56 5.22 2.27
N MET A 204 -4.14 5.53 1.05
CA MET A 204 -4.95 6.20 0.04
C MET A 204 -4.79 5.47 -1.29
N GLU A 205 -5.90 4.99 -1.84
CA GLU A 205 -5.94 4.36 -3.15
C GLU A 205 -6.98 5.03 -4.05
N GLY A 206 -6.79 4.95 -5.35
CA GLY A 206 -7.73 5.56 -6.28
C GLY A 206 -7.29 5.51 -7.73
N CYS A 207 -7.94 6.37 -8.52
CA CYS A 207 -7.75 6.49 -9.95
C CYS A 207 -7.42 7.95 -10.31
N ALA A 208 -6.21 8.22 -10.78
CA ALA A 208 -5.77 9.54 -11.22
C ALA A 208 -5.96 9.71 -12.74
N PRO A 209 -6.51 10.82 -13.24
CA PRO A 209 -6.74 11.00 -14.67
C PRO A 209 -5.42 11.14 -15.46
N ARG A 210 -5.36 10.59 -16.68
CA ARG A 210 -4.20 10.71 -17.59
C ARG A 210 -3.97 12.12 -18.17
N LYS A 211 -4.98 13.00 -18.09
CA LYS A 211 -4.87 14.40 -18.50
C LYS A 211 -5.32 15.26 -17.33
N MET A 212 -4.43 16.14 -16.90
CA MET A 212 -4.69 17.12 -15.84
C MET A 212 -4.66 18.51 -16.49
N ASP A 213 -5.62 18.78 -17.38
CA ASP A 213 -5.75 20.06 -18.12
C ASP A 213 -6.83 20.97 -17.48
#